data_AF-A0A915NE68-F1
#
_entry.id   AF-A0A915NE68-F1
#
_cell.length_a   1.000
_cell.length_b   1.000
_cell.length_c   1.000
_cell.angle_alpha   90.00
_cell.angle_beta   90.00
_cell.angle_gamma   90.00
#
_symmetry.space_group_name_H-M   'P 1'
#
loop_
_entity.id
_entity.type
_entity.pdbx_description
1 polymer ?
#
loop_
_entity_poly.entity_id
_entity_poly.type
_entity_poly.pdbx_seq_one_letter_code
_entity_poly.pdbx_strand_id
1 'polypeptide(L)'
;MEDKHLKMLGVKLSKTLAPPPPRNESKEENKGEGKHIRRKRQTSCTDNDQSSCGSCWAVAVSSAFTDRYCISRMKAGNPPAFNDPTARFSAADMLSCATYTSGCNGGDPYNAWLWTYTSGIVTGTDYTWATGCKPYPFPPHGTN
;
A
#
# COMPACT_ATOMS: atom_id res chain seq x y z
N MET A 1 23.81 17.30 2.22
CA MET A 1 23.49 15.85 2.15
C MET A 1 22.28 15.47 2.99
N GLU A 2 21.82 16.32 3.92
CA GLU A 2 20.71 16.02 4.83
C GLU A 2 19.30 16.13 4.21
N ASP A 3 19.10 16.94 3.17
CA ASP A 3 17.77 17.21 2.58
C ASP A 3 17.15 15.97 1.87
N LYS A 4 17.97 15.15 1.22
CA LYS A 4 17.49 13.98 0.45
C LYS A 4 16.89 12.87 1.34
N HIS A 5 17.42 12.67 2.54
CA HIS A 5 16.93 11.64 3.45
C HIS A 5 15.59 12.03 4.11
N LEU A 6 15.38 13.32 4.36
CA LEU A 6 14.12 13.81 4.93
C LEU A 6 12.93 13.58 3.99
N LYS A 7 13.15 13.62 2.66
CA LYS A 7 12.11 13.32 1.66
C LYS A 7 11.63 11.86 1.69
N MET A 8 12.33 10.96 2.36
CA MET A 8 11.88 9.57 2.55
C MET A 8 11.01 9.39 3.82
N LEU A 9 11.05 10.36 4.75
CA LEU A 9 10.37 10.30 6.05
C LEU A 9 9.09 11.16 6.03
N GLY A 10 8.04 10.62 5.41
CA GLY A 10 6.75 11.31 5.25
C GLY A 10 5.64 10.91 6.24
N VAL A 11 5.84 9.93 7.12
CA VAL A 11 4.76 9.47 8.01
C VAL A 11 4.47 10.53 9.09
N LYS A 12 3.23 10.99 9.17
CA LYS A 12 2.69 11.84 10.25
C LYS A 12 1.70 11.02 11.07
N LEU A 13 1.92 10.87 12.36
CA LEU A 13 1.02 10.11 13.24
C LEU A 13 -0.11 11.02 13.75
N SER A 14 -1.38 10.68 13.49
CA SER A 14 -2.51 11.29 14.21
C SER A 14 -2.54 10.78 15.65
N LYS A 15 -2.61 11.71 16.60
CA LYS A 15 -2.62 11.42 18.05
C LYS A 15 -4.02 11.05 18.59
N THR A 16 -5.07 11.12 17.76
CA THR A 16 -6.46 11.17 18.24
C THR A 16 -7.38 10.07 17.72
N LEU A 17 -6.91 9.16 16.87
CA LEU A 17 -7.77 8.12 16.29
C LEU A 17 -7.22 6.74 16.63
N ALA A 18 -7.80 6.11 17.66
CA ALA A 18 -7.64 4.68 17.85
C ALA A 18 -8.30 3.97 16.66
N PRO A 19 -7.66 2.95 16.07
CA PRO A 19 -8.33 2.14 15.06
C PRO A 19 -9.61 1.53 15.63
N PRO A 20 -10.71 1.49 14.85
CA PRO A 20 -11.89 0.74 15.28
C PRO A 20 -11.44 -0.69 15.61
N PRO A 21 -12.00 -1.31 16.67
CA PRO A 21 -11.62 -2.66 17.03
C PRO A 21 -11.83 -3.57 15.81
N PRO A 22 -10.92 -4.53 15.54
CA PRO A 22 -11.11 -5.49 14.47
C PRO A 22 -12.49 -6.12 14.63
N ARG A 23 -13.30 -6.05 13.57
CA ARG A 23 -14.68 -6.54 13.55
C ARG A 23 -14.63 -8.03 13.88
N ASN A 24 -15.29 -8.49 14.95
CA ASN A 24 -15.29 -9.88 15.48
C ASN A 24 -14.73 -10.89 14.48
N GLU A 25 -13.41 -11.00 14.45
CA GLU A 25 -12.75 -12.05 13.70
C GLU A 25 -13.06 -13.30 14.52
N SER A 26 -13.79 -14.26 13.96
CA SER A 26 -13.74 -15.61 14.49
C SER A 26 -12.25 -15.92 14.59
N LYS A 27 -11.74 -16.03 15.82
CA LYS A 27 -10.38 -16.49 16.07
C LYS A 27 -10.34 -17.91 15.53
N GLU A 28 -10.03 -18.04 14.25
CA GLU A 28 -9.65 -19.31 13.67
C GLU A 28 -8.24 -19.53 14.22
N GLU A 29 -8.21 -20.03 15.46
CA GLU A 29 -7.02 -20.46 16.16
C GLU A 29 -6.53 -21.72 15.43
N ASN A 30 -5.97 -21.50 14.24
CA ASN A 30 -5.19 -22.50 13.55
C ASN A 30 -4.00 -22.76 14.46
N LYS A 31 -4.10 -23.85 15.22
CA LYS A 31 -3.00 -24.51 15.92
C LYS A 31 -2.04 -25.10 14.88
N GLY A 32 -1.53 -24.24 14.00
CA GLY A 32 -0.48 -24.50 13.05
C GLY A 32 0.81 -24.02 13.68
N GLU A 33 1.72 -24.96 13.89
CA GLU A 33 3.07 -24.78 14.42
C GLU A 33 3.69 -23.43 14.06
N GLY A 34 4.27 -22.77 15.07
CA GLY A 34 4.89 -21.44 14.99
C GLY A 34 6.02 -21.34 13.98
N LYS A 35 5.67 -21.27 12.70
CA LYS A 35 6.49 -20.65 11.66
C LYS A 35 5.78 -19.35 11.32
N HIS A 36 6.38 -18.25 11.75
CA HIS A 36 6.11 -16.94 11.15
C HIS A 36 6.45 -17.08 9.66
N ILE A 37 5.47 -17.39 8.81
CA ILE A 37 5.71 -17.68 7.40
C ILE A 37 6.01 -16.35 6.69
N ARG A 38 7.28 -15.94 6.71
CA ARG A 38 7.82 -15.06 5.67
C ARG A 38 7.76 -15.86 4.36
N ARG A 39 6.77 -15.50 3.55
CA ARG A 39 6.52 -15.86 2.13
C ARG A 39 7.35 -17.03 1.58
N LYS A 40 6.83 -18.27 1.65
CA LYS A 40 7.29 -19.35 0.72
C LYS A 40 6.49 -19.39 -0.60
N ARG A 41 5.40 -18.62 -0.72
CA ARG A 41 4.50 -18.60 -1.90
C ARG A 41 3.83 -17.24 -2.15
N GLN A 42 4.50 -16.14 -1.80
CA GLN A 42 4.15 -14.84 -2.33
C GLN A 42 5.39 -14.31 -3.04
N THR A 43 5.55 -14.74 -4.29
CA THR A 43 6.36 -13.99 -5.25
C THR A 43 5.89 -12.53 -5.15
N SER A 44 6.82 -11.59 -5.04
CA SER A 44 6.61 -10.23 -4.55
C SER A 44 5.55 -9.44 -5.35
N CYS A 45 4.34 -9.23 -4.81
CA CYS A 45 3.29 -8.52 -5.55
C CYS A 45 3.58 -7.03 -5.77
N THR A 46 4.55 -6.43 -5.07
CA THR A 46 4.88 -5.02 -5.23
C THR A 46 6.30 -4.72 -4.74
N ASP A 47 7.22 -4.39 -5.64
CA ASP A 47 8.41 -3.60 -5.28
C ASP A 47 8.09 -2.16 -5.70
N ASN A 48 7.67 -1.33 -4.75
CA ASN A 48 7.20 0.02 -5.03
C ASN A 48 8.22 1.04 -4.52
N ASP A 49 8.77 1.83 -5.44
CA ASP A 49 9.66 2.95 -5.11
C ASP A 49 8.84 4.24 -4.96
N GLN A 50 8.98 4.90 -3.81
CA GLN A 50 8.30 6.17 -3.54
C GLN A 50 8.93 7.36 -4.28
N SER A 51 10.09 7.18 -4.91
CA SER A 51 10.91 8.21 -5.54
C SER A 51 11.40 9.28 -4.55
N SER A 52 11.76 10.47 -5.04
CA SER A 52 12.10 11.65 -4.24
C SER A 52 10.86 12.36 -3.66
N CYS A 53 9.86 11.59 -3.21
CA CYS A 53 8.58 12.06 -2.68
C CYS A 53 8.32 11.40 -1.32
N GLY A 54 7.87 12.19 -0.33
CA GLY A 54 7.50 11.72 1.01
C GLY A 54 6.16 10.99 1.06
N SER A 55 5.94 10.09 0.12
CA SER A 55 4.70 9.32 -0.10
C SER A 55 4.75 7.91 0.50
N CYS A 56 5.74 7.60 1.36
CA CYS A 56 5.85 6.30 2.03
C CYS A 56 4.55 5.83 2.69
N TRP A 57 3.78 6.77 3.26
CA TRP A 57 2.45 6.51 3.83
C TRP A 57 1.46 5.97 2.78
N ALA A 58 1.43 6.55 1.58
CA ALA A 58 0.54 6.18 0.49
C ALA A 58 0.99 4.85 -0.16
N VAL A 59 2.30 4.71 -0.39
CA VAL A 59 2.91 3.50 -0.93
C VAL A 59 2.68 2.31 -0.01
N ALA A 60 2.91 2.46 1.30
CA ALA A 60 2.74 1.38 2.26
C ALA A 60 1.28 0.92 2.36
N VAL A 61 0.32 1.85 2.44
CA VAL A 61 -1.11 1.49 2.54
C VAL A 61 -1.60 0.84 1.25
N SER A 62 -1.26 1.37 0.08
CA SER A 62 -1.68 0.81 -1.21
C SER A 62 -1.07 -0.58 -1.45
N SER A 63 0.18 -0.80 -1.02
CA SER A 63 0.84 -2.12 -1.08
C SER A 63 0.18 -3.13 -0.13
N ALA A 64 -0.10 -2.73 1.12
CA ALA A 64 -0.78 -3.59 2.08
C ALA A 64 -2.22 -3.92 1.66
N PHE A 65 -2.92 -2.98 1.03
CA PHE A 65 -4.25 -3.18 0.46
C PHE A 65 -4.21 -4.19 -0.70
N THR A 66 -3.23 -4.06 -1.60
CA THR A 66 -2.94 -5.02 -2.67
C THR A 66 -2.68 -6.43 -2.12
N ASP A 67 -1.84 -6.56 -1.08
CA ASP A 67 -1.55 -7.85 -0.44
C ASP A 67 -2.82 -8.48 0.15
N ARG A 68 -3.64 -7.70 0.86
CA ARG A 68 -4.91 -8.18 1.44
C ARG A 68 -5.92 -8.61 0.38
N TYR A 69 -6.01 -7.88 -0.73
CA TYR A 69 -6.82 -8.26 -1.89
C TYR A 69 -6.35 -9.61 -2.45
N CYS A 70 -5.05 -9.75 -2.75
CA CYS A 70 -4.49 -11.00 -3.27
C CYS A 70 -4.74 -12.19 -2.32
N ILE A 71 -4.56 -12.02 -1.01
CA ILE A 71 -4.81 -13.07 -0.01
C ILE A 71 -6.29 -13.46 0.01
N SER A 72 -7.20 -12.48 -0.01
CA SER A 72 -8.64 -12.72 -0.03
C SER A 72 -9.04 -13.52 -1.27
N ARG A 73 -8.54 -13.13 -2.44
CA ARG A 73 -8.76 -13.82 -3.72
C ARG A 73 -8.20 -15.24 -3.75
N MET A 74 -7.00 -15.44 -3.19
CA MET A 74 -6.40 -16.77 -3.04
C MET A 74 -7.23 -17.68 -2.13
N LYS A 75 -7.72 -17.17 -0.99
CA LYS A 75 -8.61 -17.93 -0.09
C LYS A 75 -9.94 -18.29 -0.76
N ALA A 76 -10.43 -17.43 -1.65
CA ALA A 76 -11.64 -17.68 -2.44
C ALA A 76 -11.42 -18.61 -3.65
N GLY A 77 -10.22 -19.17 -3.84
CA GLY A 77 -9.91 -20.07 -4.96
C GLY A 77 -9.78 -19.38 -6.33
N ASN A 78 -9.71 -18.05 -6.37
CA ASN A 78 -9.53 -17.28 -7.60
C ASN A 78 -8.39 -16.26 -7.46
N PRO A 79 -7.14 -16.72 -7.26
CA PRO A 79 -5.99 -15.84 -7.10
C PRO A 79 -5.72 -15.06 -8.40
N PRO A 80 -5.42 -13.76 -8.33
CA PRO A 80 -4.95 -13.02 -9.49
C PRO A 80 -3.61 -13.58 -9.98
N ALA A 81 -3.32 -13.40 -11.27
CA ALA A 81 -2.00 -13.71 -11.79
C ALA A 81 -0.95 -12.81 -11.14
N PHE A 82 0.28 -13.31 -11.00
CA PHE A 82 1.37 -12.57 -10.34
C PHE A 82 1.64 -11.19 -11.00
N ASN A 83 1.55 -11.14 -12.32
CA ASN A 83 1.69 -9.96 -13.16
C ASN A 83 0.33 -9.40 -13.60
N ASP A 84 -0.71 -9.53 -12.79
CA ASP A 84 -2.00 -8.90 -13.07
C ASP A 84 -1.98 -7.43 -12.61
N PRO A 85 -2.05 -6.45 -13.52
CA PRO A 85 -2.09 -5.04 -13.14
C PRO A 85 -3.43 -4.64 -12.53
N THR A 86 -4.50 -5.42 -12.76
CA THR A 86 -5.84 -5.16 -12.19
C THR A 86 -5.91 -5.51 -10.70
N ALA A 87 -4.95 -6.28 -10.21
CA ALA A 87 -4.81 -6.63 -8.79
C ALA A 87 -3.93 -5.65 -8.01
N ARG A 88 -3.36 -4.61 -8.64
CA ARG A 88 -2.46 -3.62 -8.02
C ARG A 88 -3.15 -2.29 -7.83
N PHE A 89 -3.13 -1.78 -6.60
CA PHE A 89 -3.78 -0.53 -6.25
C PHE A 89 -2.84 0.66 -6.23
N SER A 90 -3.35 1.80 -6.71
CA SER A 90 -2.58 2.99 -7.04
C SER A 90 -2.14 3.78 -5.81
N ALA A 91 -0.82 3.82 -5.59
CA ALA A 91 -0.22 4.76 -4.65
C ALA A 91 -0.37 6.22 -5.11
N ALA A 92 -0.47 6.48 -6.42
CA ALA A 92 -0.65 7.83 -6.96
C ALA A 92 -2.07 8.37 -6.74
N ASP A 93 -3.07 7.50 -6.79
CA ASP A 93 -4.44 7.85 -6.43
C ASP A 93 -4.54 8.19 -4.95
N MET A 94 -3.99 7.33 -4.09
CA MET A 94 -3.88 7.61 -2.66
C MET A 94 -3.16 8.95 -2.40
N LEU A 95 -2.06 9.22 -3.10
CA LEU A 95 -1.26 10.44 -2.94
C LEU A 95 -2.02 11.73 -3.26
N SER A 96 -2.91 11.70 -4.25
CA SER A 96 -3.51 12.91 -4.83
C SER A 96 -4.99 13.07 -4.53
N CYS A 97 -5.69 12.01 -4.12
CA CYS A 97 -7.13 12.03 -3.86
C CYS A 97 -7.47 11.88 -2.37
N ALA A 98 -6.58 11.28 -1.55
CA ALA A 98 -6.88 11.07 -0.14
C ALA A 98 -6.91 12.39 0.65
N THR A 99 -8.02 12.63 1.34
CA THR A 99 -8.23 13.82 2.19
C THR A 99 -7.35 13.78 3.44
N TYR A 100 -7.04 14.96 4.00
CA TYR A 100 -6.23 15.12 5.23
C TYR A 100 -4.78 14.60 5.12
N THR A 101 -4.22 14.63 3.92
CA THR A 101 -2.83 14.26 3.62
C THR A 101 -2.10 15.42 2.96
N SER A 102 -0.75 15.45 3.00
CA SER A 102 0.06 16.50 2.36
C SER A 102 0.83 16.01 1.13
N GLY A 103 0.35 14.95 0.47
CA GLY A 103 1.00 14.38 -0.70
C GLY A 103 2.45 13.98 -0.41
N CYS A 104 3.40 14.53 -1.18
CA CYS A 104 4.84 14.32 -1.02
C CYS A 104 5.44 15.00 0.22
N ASN A 105 4.71 15.87 0.91
CA ASN A 105 5.15 16.50 2.17
C ASN A 105 4.75 15.65 3.40
N GLY A 106 4.42 14.39 3.19
CA GLY A 106 4.02 13.45 4.21
C GLY A 106 2.51 13.34 4.42
N GLY A 107 2.11 12.31 5.13
CA GLY A 107 0.72 11.94 5.36
C GLY A 107 0.59 10.89 6.45
N ASP A 108 -0.65 10.66 6.85
CA ASP A 108 -0.97 9.72 7.92
C ASP A 108 -1.46 8.38 7.35
N PRO A 109 -0.74 7.27 7.60
CA PRO A 109 -1.16 5.93 7.21
C PRO A 109 -2.55 5.55 7.74
N TYR A 110 -2.97 6.08 8.90
CA TYR A 110 -4.31 5.85 9.43
C TYR A 110 -5.38 6.44 8.51
N ASN A 111 -5.25 7.72 8.17
CA ASN A 111 -6.20 8.39 7.27
C ASN A 111 -6.20 7.76 5.87
N ALA A 112 -5.03 7.32 5.41
CA ALA A 112 -4.92 6.59 4.14
C ALA A 112 -5.67 5.24 4.19
N TRP A 113 -5.55 4.48 5.28
CA TRP A 113 -6.34 3.26 5.46
C TRP A 113 -7.83 3.55 5.54
N LEU A 114 -8.23 4.58 6.29
CA LEU A 114 -9.62 5.02 6.36
C LEU A 114 -10.15 5.39 4.96
N TRP A 115 -9.36 6.07 4.14
CA TRP A 115 -9.71 6.41 2.77
C TRP A 115 -10.01 5.18 1.91
N THR A 116 -9.19 4.11 2.00
CA THR A 116 -9.48 2.85 1.29
C THR A 116 -10.84 2.24 1.69
N TYR A 117 -11.27 2.48 2.93
CA TYR A 117 -12.53 1.95 3.45
C TYR A 117 -13.74 2.80 3.05
N THR A 118 -13.62 4.13 3.10
CA THR A 118 -14.74 5.05 2.84
C THR A 118 -14.94 5.38 1.36
N SER A 119 -13.84 5.54 0.61
CA SER A 119 -13.83 6.00 -0.78
C SER A 119 -13.30 4.95 -1.75
N GLY A 120 -12.41 4.07 -1.26
CA GLY A 120 -11.66 3.15 -2.10
C GLY A 120 -10.45 3.82 -2.78
N ILE A 121 -9.70 3.01 -3.51
CA ILE A 121 -8.57 3.44 -4.35
C ILE A 121 -8.62 2.71 -5.68
N VAL A 122 -8.26 3.39 -6.76
CA VAL A 122 -8.25 2.79 -8.11
C VAL A 122 -7.02 1.89 -8.32
N THR A 123 -7.01 1.12 -9.41
CA THR A 123 -5.85 0.32 -9.79
C THR A 123 -4.74 1.19 -10.38
N GLY A 124 -3.49 0.77 -10.22
CA GLY A 124 -2.34 1.46 -10.78
C GLY A 124 -1.04 0.80 -10.36
N THR A 125 -0.16 0.58 -11.33
CA THR A 125 1.16 -0.02 -11.11
C THR A 125 2.21 1.05 -10.78
N ASP A 126 3.46 0.61 -10.64
CA ASP A 126 4.63 1.48 -10.58
C ASP A 126 4.85 2.29 -11.88
N TYR A 127 5.89 3.13 -11.84
CA TYR A 127 6.30 3.98 -12.94
C TYR A 127 6.78 3.19 -14.18
N THR A 128 7.46 2.06 -13.98
CA THR A 128 8.07 1.30 -15.08
C THR A 128 7.03 0.54 -15.88
N TRP A 129 6.04 -0.04 -15.21
CA TRP A 129 4.98 -0.79 -15.86
C TRP A 129 3.83 0.10 -16.35
N ALA A 130 3.62 1.26 -15.74
CA ALA A 130 2.74 2.33 -16.25
C ALA A 130 1.34 1.85 -16.68
N THR A 131 0.75 0.87 -15.98
CA THR A 131 -0.53 0.24 -16.34
C THR A 131 -1.58 0.42 -15.23
N GLY A 132 -2.85 0.31 -15.59
CA GLY A 132 -3.99 0.48 -14.69
C GLY A 132 -4.62 1.87 -14.81
N CYS A 133 -5.52 2.21 -13.89
CA CYS A 133 -6.24 3.48 -13.94
C CYS A 133 -5.32 4.68 -13.67
N LYS A 134 -4.42 4.57 -12.68
CA LYS A 134 -3.53 5.66 -12.29
C LYS A 134 -2.15 5.14 -11.85
N PRO A 135 -1.23 4.91 -12.79
CA PRO A 135 0.12 4.46 -12.46
C PRO A 135 0.91 5.50 -11.66
N TYR A 136 1.97 5.07 -10.98
CA TYR A 136 2.82 5.97 -10.20
C TYR A 136 3.61 6.93 -11.11
N PRO A 137 3.54 8.26 -10.89
CA PRO A 137 4.04 9.22 -11.87
C PRO A 137 5.54 9.52 -11.76
N PHE A 138 6.22 9.04 -10.70
CA PHE A 138 7.61 9.40 -10.43
C PHE A 138 8.56 8.23 -10.70
N PRO A 139 9.71 8.46 -11.37
CA PRO A 139 10.68 7.42 -11.62
C PRO A 139 11.34 6.92 -10.33
N PRO A 140 11.91 5.71 -10.30
CA PRO A 140 12.65 5.20 -9.16
C PRO A 140 13.74 6.17 -8.68
N HIS A 141 14.01 6.20 -7.37
CA HIS A 141 14.99 7.10 -6.80
C HIS A 141 16.42 6.74 -7.28
N GLY A 142 17.14 7.71 -7.84
CA GLY A 142 18.54 7.55 -8.24
C GLY A 142 18.77 7.15 -9.71
N THR A 143 17.74 7.17 -10.56
CA THR A 143 17.85 6.92 -12.01
C THR A 143 18.04 8.20 -12.85
N ASN A 144 18.70 9.23 -12.30
CA ASN A 144 19.03 10.48 -13.00
C ASN A 144 20.53 10.56 -13.30
#